data_AF-A0AAV0Y466-F1
#
_entry.id   AF-A0AAV0Y466-F1
#
_cell.length_a   1.000
_cell.length_b   1.000
_cell.length_c   1.000
_cell.angle_alpha   90.00
_cell.angle_beta   90.00
_cell.angle_gamma   90.00
#
_symmetry.space_group_name_H-M   'P 1'
#
loop_
_entity.id
_entity.type
_entity.pdbx_description
1 polymer ?
#
loop_
_entity_poly.entity_id
_entity_poly.type
_entity_poly.pdbx_seq_one_letter_code
_entity_poly.pdbx_strand_id
1 'polypeptide(L)'
;MFRNTPSLSHGEESSAADNYIANISRVLMYVHQHLVDTKFPPRHWSDLVSTDVQPYMEYIRRREELDQTKATTINYLKNIRLLFSYVIRAYVYEDPSFPVSFDQSPCSETITRIKLLDQKLELVYKRTTKQQPQELFSRKTQEARTMPQYSDVVKCIGQIAQALQHSDRTAGQYYRLPDAKEALRRNNNIQVVDYTAMVKSYVDKNFEDMFPLQTYAKFNCDDWLTRKRESDVCREFPSAKIDSHYVNQLGERFDFAVLQGRCDILLQGVIRAGYNKNNISEHAIVDVAKQRKIGYFLRDVRCRKKIVAKIKAAV
;
A
#
# COMPACT_ATOMS: atom_id res chain seq x y z
N MET A 1 -27.87 -12.58 8.20
CA MET A 1 -27.42 -11.19 8.42
C MET A 1 -26.18 -10.81 7.61
N PHE A 2 -25.01 -11.41 7.85
CA PHE A 2 -23.71 -11.01 7.23
C PHE A 2 -23.53 -11.29 5.73
N ARG A 3 -24.48 -12.01 5.10
CA ARG A 3 -24.41 -12.41 3.67
C ARG A 3 -24.72 -11.25 2.72
N ASN A 4 -25.55 -10.29 3.15
CA ASN A 4 -26.08 -9.26 2.26
C ASN A 4 -25.12 -8.06 2.08
N THR A 5 -24.01 -8.04 2.80
CA THR A 5 -23.05 -6.92 2.82
C THR A 5 -22.23 -6.83 1.53
N PRO A 6 -21.70 -7.94 0.96
CA PRO A 6 -20.93 -7.90 -0.29
C PRO A 6 -21.80 -8.10 -1.55
N SER A 7 -23.01 -8.64 -1.41
CA SER A 7 -23.92 -8.87 -2.55
C SER A 7 -24.40 -7.56 -3.18
N LEU A 8 -24.50 -6.49 -2.38
CA LEU A 8 -24.87 -5.15 -2.83
C LEU A 8 -23.82 -4.48 -3.72
N SER A 9 -22.54 -4.86 -3.65
CA SER A 9 -21.45 -4.23 -4.42
C SER A 9 -20.84 -5.12 -5.52
N HIS A 10 -20.95 -6.45 -5.41
CA HIS A 10 -20.28 -7.41 -6.31
C HIS A 10 -21.22 -8.47 -6.92
N GLY A 11 -22.53 -8.41 -6.66
CA GLY A 11 -23.51 -9.41 -7.08
C GLY A 11 -23.59 -10.60 -6.13
N GLU A 12 -24.77 -11.23 -6.07
CA GLU A 12 -24.93 -12.54 -5.42
C GLU A 12 -23.99 -13.54 -6.13
N GLU A 13 -23.20 -14.30 -5.36
CA GLU A 13 -22.25 -15.34 -5.85
C GLU A 13 -20.87 -14.88 -6.38
N SER A 14 -20.35 -13.72 -5.95
CA SER A 14 -18.93 -13.41 -6.22
C SER A 14 -17.97 -14.14 -5.27
N SER A 15 -16.85 -14.63 -5.81
CA SER A 15 -15.74 -15.20 -5.01
C SER A 15 -15.24 -14.25 -3.90
N ALA A 16 -15.41 -12.94 -4.10
CA ALA A 16 -15.13 -11.93 -3.07
C ALA A 16 -16.10 -11.99 -1.88
N ALA A 17 -17.39 -12.22 -2.12
CA ALA A 17 -18.39 -12.41 -1.07
C ALA A 17 -18.11 -13.67 -0.25
N ASP A 18 -17.75 -14.77 -0.91
CA ASP A 18 -17.38 -16.03 -0.24
C ASP A 18 -16.12 -15.88 0.61
N ASN A 19 -15.10 -15.18 0.09
CA ASN A 19 -13.88 -14.89 0.83
C ASN A 19 -14.17 -14.00 2.06
N TYR A 20 -15.03 -13.00 1.90
CA TYR A 20 -15.47 -12.14 2.99
C TYR A 20 -16.13 -12.96 4.11
N ILE A 21 -17.16 -13.73 3.78
CA ILE A 21 -17.90 -14.57 4.74
C ILE A 21 -16.94 -15.54 5.41
N ALA A 22 -16.13 -16.27 4.64
CA ALA A 22 -15.20 -17.25 5.18
C ALA A 22 -14.20 -16.63 6.16
N ASN A 23 -13.71 -15.42 5.89
CA ASN A 23 -12.77 -14.73 6.79
C ASN A 23 -13.47 -14.28 8.08
N ILE A 24 -14.66 -13.68 7.98
CA ILE A 24 -15.45 -13.25 9.14
C ILE A 24 -15.83 -14.44 10.00
N SER A 25 -16.38 -15.50 9.40
CA SER A 25 -16.82 -16.70 10.12
C SER A 25 -15.69 -17.33 10.91
N ARG A 26 -14.48 -17.44 10.34
CA ARG A 26 -13.32 -18.01 11.06
C ARG A 26 -12.93 -17.19 12.28
N VAL A 27 -12.87 -15.86 12.13
CA VAL A 27 -12.52 -14.95 13.23
C VAL A 27 -13.58 -14.99 14.32
N LEU A 28 -14.86 -14.84 13.95
CA LEU A 28 -15.95 -14.81 14.93
C LEU A 28 -16.15 -16.16 15.61
N MET A 29 -15.92 -17.28 14.91
CA MET A 29 -15.92 -18.62 15.53
C MET A 29 -14.82 -18.73 16.58
N TYR A 30 -13.61 -18.22 16.29
CA TYR A 30 -12.55 -18.19 17.28
C TYR A 30 -12.89 -17.30 18.48
N VAL A 31 -13.41 -16.09 18.24
CA VAL A 31 -13.84 -15.17 19.31
C VAL A 31 -14.93 -15.82 20.16
N HIS A 32 -15.92 -16.47 19.53
CA HIS A 32 -16.96 -17.22 20.22
C HIS A 32 -16.36 -18.29 21.12
N GLN A 33 -15.48 -19.15 20.59
CA GLN A 33 -14.86 -20.21 21.36
C GLN A 33 -14.04 -19.66 22.53
N HIS A 34 -13.27 -18.59 22.29
CA HIS A 34 -12.50 -17.93 23.34
C HIS A 34 -13.39 -17.40 24.49
N LEU A 35 -14.54 -16.83 24.15
CA LEU A 35 -15.51 -16.36 25.13
C LEU A 35 -16.15 -17.52 25.92
N VAL A 36 -16.44 -18.65 25.26
CA VAL A 36 -16.88 -19.87 25.92
C VAL A 36 -15.82 -20.40 26.89
N ASP A 37 -14.57 -20.51 26.43
CA ASP A 37 -13.45 -21.06 27.22
C ASP A 37 -13.12 -20.18 28.45
N THR A 38 -13.32 -18.87 28.33
CA THR A 38 -13.13 -17.89 29.42
C THR A 38 -14.35 -17.76 30.34
N LYS A 39 -15.36 -18.63 30.20
CA LYS A 39 -16.62 -18.67 30.99
C LYS A 39 -17.54 -17.46 30.79
N PHE A 40 -17.42 -16.76 29.66
CA PHE A 40 -18.30 -15.68 29.24
C PHE A 40 -19.00 -16.01 27.90
N PRO A 41 -19.79 -17.10 27.81
CA PRO A 41 -20.39 -17.51 26.54
C PRO A 41 -21.28 -16.39 25.98
N PRO A 42 -21.12 -16.04 24.69
CA PRO A 42 -21.91 -14.99 24.07
C PRO A 42 -23.38 -15.41 24.00
N ARG A 43 -24.29 -14.53 24.42
CA ARG A 43 -25.74 -14.73 24.39
C ARG A 43 -26.35 -14.13 23.14
N HIS A 44 -25.69 -13.12 22.58
CA HIS A 44 -26.10 -12.42 21.38
C HIS A 44 -24.89 -12.14 20.49
N TRP A 45 -25.08 -11.95 19.17
CA TRP A 45 -23.96 -11.66 18.27
C TRP A 45 -23.25 -10.35 18.63
N SER A 46 -23.95 -9.42 19.29
CA SER A 46 -23.36 -8.17 19.79
C SER A 46 -22.22 -8.41 20.76
N ASP A 47 -22.25 -9.52 21.51
CA ASP A 47 -21.20 -9.88 22.48
C ASP A 47 -19.89 -10.20 21.76
N LEU A 48 -19.96 -10.76 20.55
CA LEU A 48 -18.78 -11.04 19.73
C LEU A 48 -18.11 -9.75 19.26
N VAL A 49 -18.88 -8.70 18.98
CA VAL A 49 -18.39 -7.43 18.42
C VAL A 49 -18.27 -6.31 19.45
N SER A 50 -18.58 -6.57 20.71
CA SER A 50 -18.43 -5.63 21.83
C SER A 50 -17.47 -6.12 22.93
N THR A 51 -16.87 -7.29 22.74
CA THR A 51 -15.82 -7.84 23.62
C THR A 51 -14.50 -7.05 23.52
N ASP A 52 -13.50 -7.44 24.32
CA ASP A 52 -12.17 -6.84 24.20
C ASP A 52 -11.46 -7.23 22.90
N VAL A 53 -10.42 -6.48 22.53
CA VAL A 53 -9.62 -6.72 21.33
C VAL A 53 -8.73 -7.97 21.44
N GLN A 54 -8.40 -8.44 22.65
CA GLN A 54 -7.51 -9.59 22.86
C GLN A 54 -7.85 -10.83 22.02
N PRO A 55 -9.08 -11.38 22.00
CA PRO A 55 -9.40 -12.57 21.21
C PRO A 55 -9.13 -12.39 19.70
N TYR A 56 -9.34 -11.18 19.17
CA TYR A 56 -9.02 -10.86 17.77
C TYR A 56 -7.50 -10.81 17.53
N MET A 57 -6.76 -10.19 18.45
CA MET A 57 -5.30 -10.10 18.36
C MET A 57 -4.65 -11.47 18.49
N GLU A 58 -5.15 -12.30 19.39
CA GLU A 58 -4.67 -13.66 19.59
C GLU A 58 -4.93 -14.54 18.37
N TYR A 59 -6.11 -14.45 17.75
CA TYR A 59 -6.39 -15.14 16.49
C TYR A 59 -5.39 -14.73 15.41
N ILE A 60 -5.17 -13.43 15.22
CA ILE A 60 -4.23 -12.92 14.22
C ILE A 60 -2.81 -13.42 14.51
N ARG A 61 -2.35 -13.33 15.75
CA ARG A 61 -1.03 -13.77 16.18
C ARG A 61 -0.82 -15.26 15.87
N ARG A 62 -1.76 -16.13 16.27
CA ARG A 62 -1.69 -17.57 16.00
C ARG A 62 -1.65 -17.89 14.51
N ARG A 63 -2.37 -17.13 13.70
CA ARG A 63 -2.35 -17.31 12.24
C ARG A 63 -1.00 -16.90 11.66
N GLU A 64 -0.41 -15.81 12.14
CA GLU A 64 0.93 -15.36 11.72
C GLU A 64 2.02 -16.34 12.15
N GLU A 65 1.87 -17.00 13.31
CA GLU A 65 2.75 -18.10 13.75
C GLU A 65 2.63 -19.36 12.88
N LEU A 66 1.52 -19.51 12.17
CA LEU A 66 1.29 -20.54 11.15
C LEU A 66 1.58 -20.00 9.74
N ASP A 67 2.59 -19.13 9.62
CA ASP A 67 3.10 -18.56 8.37
C ASP A 67 2.08 -17.77 7.53
N GLN A 68 1.00 -17.28 8.13
CA GLN A 68 0.11 -16.35 7.45
C GLN A 68 0.82 -15.03 7.11
N THR A 69 0.77 -14.63 5.85
CA THR A 69 1.38 -13.36 5.40
C THR A 69 0.71 -12.13 6.01
N LYS A 70 1.47 -11.03 6.12
CA LYS A 70 0.90 -9.74 6.53
C LYS A 70 -0.19 -9.27 5.57
N ALA A 71 -0.08 -9.59 4.27
CA ALA A 71 -1.11 -9.30 3.27
C ALA A 71 -2.45 -9.99 3.62
N THR A 72 -2.40 -11.25 4.00
CA THR A 72 -3.58 -12.01 4.44
C THR A 72 -4.16 -11.45 5.74
N THR A 73 -3.31 -11.10 6.72
CA THR A 73 -3.75 -10.43 7.97
C THR A 73 -4.46 -9.10 7.67
N ILE A 74 -3.93 -8.29 6.77
CA ILE A 74 -4.55 -7.05 6.31
C ILE A 74 -5.94 -7.32 5.72
N ASN A 75 -6.11 -8.40 4.95
CA ASN A 75 -7.41 -8.78 4.39
C ASN A 75 -8.43 -9.18 5.46
N TYR A 76 -8.03 -9.97 6.47
CA TYR A 76 -8.88 -10.27 7.62
C TYR A 76 -9.33 -8.99 8.34
N LEU A 77 -8.39 -8.08 8.63
CA LEU A 77 -8.66 -6.82 9.31
C LEU A 77 -9.61 -5.94 8.49
N LYS A 78 -9.44 -5.84 7.17
CA LYS A 78 -10.36 -5.10 6.29
C LYS A 78 -11.78 -5.65 6.38
N ASN A 79 -11.94 -6.98 6.30
CA ASN A 79 -13.25 -7.60 6.35
C ASN A 79 -13.92 -7.37 7.72
N ILE A 80 -13.18 -7.53 8.82
CA ILE A 80 -13.71 -7.28 10.17
C ILE A 80 -14.14 -5.82 10.33
N ARG A 81 -13.32 -4.87 9.89
CA ARG A 81 -13.67 -3.44 9.97
C ARG A 81 -14.88 -3.08 9.12
N LEU A 82 -14.99 -3.70 7.94
CA LEU A 82 -16.19 -3.57 7.11
C LEU A 82 -17.41 -4.07 7.87
N LEU A 83 -17.36 -5.27 8.46
CA LEU A 83 -18.44 -5.79 9.31
C LEU A 83 -18.83 -4.79 10.42
N PHE A 84 -17.86 -4.25 11.15
CA PHE A 84 -18.13 -3.33 12.26
C PHE A 84 -18.79 -2.04 11.78
N SER A 85 -18.39 -1.53 10.62
CA SER A 85 -19.05 -0.38 9.99
C SER A 85 -20.53 -0.67 9.71
N TYR A 86 -20.89 -1.87 9.26
CA TYR A 86 -22.29 -2.24 9.01
C TYR A 86 -23.07 -2.50 10.29
N VAL A 87 -22.43 -3.12 11.29
CA VAL A 87 -23.04 -3.28 12.62
C VAL A 87 -23.48 -1.93 13.16
N ILE A 88 -22.56 -0.96 13.23
CA ILE A 88 -22.81 0.36 13.80
C ILE A 88 -23.86 1.14 13.01
N ARG A 89 -23.89 1.01 11.67
CA ARG A 89 -24.77 1.80 10.80
C ARG A 89 -26.16 1.19 10.62
N ALA A 90 -26.28 -0.13 10.69
CA ALA A 90 -27.49 -0.84 10.26
C ALA A 90 -27.94 -1.87 11.31
N TYR A 91 -27.11 -2.88 11.62
CA TYR A 91 -27.61 -4.05 12.36
C TYR A 91 -28.08 -3.74 13.78
N VAL A 92 -27.49 -2.74 14.44
CA VAL A 92 -27.96 -2.30 15.76
C VAL A 92 -29.39 -1.73 15.74
N TYR A 93 -29.87 -1.27 14.57
CA TYR A 93 -31.21 -0.73 14.36
C TYR A 93 -32.16 -1.76 13.73
N GLU A 94 -31.63 -2.68 12.93
CA GLU A 94 -32.41 -3.67 12.18
C GLU A 94 -32.74 -4.94 12.98
N ASP A 95 -31.95 -5.27 14.01
CA ASP A 95 -32.17 -6.46 14.83
C ASP A 95 -33.10 -6.15 16.03
N PRO A 96 -34.32 -6.72 16.06
CA PRO A 96 -35.25 -6.52 17.18
C PRO A 96 -34.76 -7.07 18.52
N SER A 97 -33.79 -7.98 18.50
CA SER A 97 -33.19 -8.60 19.69
C SER A 97 -31.91 -7.91 20.16
N PHE A 98 -31.46 -6.85 19.47
CA PHE A 98 -30.31 -6.07 19.90
C PHE A 98 -30.57 -5.42 21.28
N PRO A 99 -29.57 -5.34 22.17
CA PRO A 99 -29.74 -4.68 23.46
C PRO A 99 -30.23 -3.24 23.31
N VAL A 100 -31.33 -2.90 23.98
CA VAL A 100 -31.93 -1.55 23.94
C VAL A 100 -31.80 -0.83 25.29
N SER A 101 -31.78 0.49 25.22
CA SER A 101 -31.87 1.40 26.36
C SER A 101 -33.32 1.57 26.81
N PHE A 102 -33.55 2.32 27.90
CA PHE A 102 -34.89 2.60 28.42
C PHE A 102 -35.82 3.30 27.40
N ASP A 103 -35.26 4.12 26.52
CA ASP A 103 -35.98 4.84 25.47
C ASP A 103 -36.23 4.00 24.20
N GLN A 104 -36.00 2.68 24.27
CA GLN A 104 -36.08 1.74 23.14
C GLN A 104 -35.07 2.02 22.02
N SER A 105 -34.14 2.95 22.21
CA SER A 105 -33.02 3.13 21.30
C SER A 105 -31.96 2.04 21.50
N PRO A 106 -31.11 1.76 20.50
CA PRO A 106 -30.00 0.82 20.67
C PRO A 106 -29.09 1.21 21.85
N CYS A 107 -28.68 0.21 22.64
CA CYS A 107 -27.89 0.40 23.86
C CYS A 107 -26.58 1.17 23.57
N SER A 108 -26.48 2.38 24.13
CA SER A 108 -25.37 3.30 23.90
C SER A 108 -24.03 2.77 24.43
N GLU A 109 -24.06 2.03 25.55
CA GLU A 109 -22.88 1.38 26.12
C GLU A 109 -22.33 0.29 25.19
N THR A 110 -23.21 -0.57 24.69
CA THR A 110 -22.85 -1.64 23.75
C THR A 110 -22.29 -1.05 22.46
N ILE A 111 -22.93 -0.03 21.89
CA ILE A 111 -22.44 0.68 20.70
C ILE A 111 -21.07 1.31 20.95
N THR A 112 -20.86 1.91 22.11
CA THR A 112 -19.58 2.52 22.47
C THR A 112 -18.47 1.47 22.53
N ARG A 113 -18.74 0.29 23.11
CA ARG A 113 -17.80 -0.83 23.11
C ARG A 113 -17.46 -1.31 21.70
N ILE A 114 -18.45 -1.44 20.82
CA ILE A 114 -18.21 -1.83 19.41
C ILE A 114 -17.31 -0.81 18.71
N LYS A 115 -17.57 0.49 18.90
CA LYS A 115 -16.74 1.59 18.34
C LYS A 115 -15.31 1.56 18.87
N LEU A 116 -15.13 1.35 20.18
CA LEU A 116 -13.80 1.24 20.78
C LEU A 116 -13.03 0.04 20.24
N LEU A 117 -13.70 -1.10 20.03
CA LEU A 117 -13.08 -2.26 19.42
C LEU A 117 -12.67 -2.00 17.97
N ASP A 118 -13.52 -1.38 17.13
CA ASP A 118 -13.13 -1.00 15.75
C ASP A 118 -11.91 -0.05 15.75
N GLN A 119 -11.87 0.94 16.65
CA GLN A 119 -10.72 1.84 16.77
C GLN A 119 -9.43 1.10 17.13
N LYS A 120 -9.49 0.17 18.09
CA LYS A 120 -8.32 -0.66 18.45
C LYS A 120 -7.87 -1.50 17.24
N LEU A 121 -8.80 -2.11 16.51
CA LEU A 121 -8.49 -2.89 15.30
C LEU A 121 -7.96 -2.02 14.15
N GLU A 122 -8.37 -0.75 14.06
CA GLU A 122 -7.82 0.22 13.11
C GLU A 122 -6.34 0.49 13.37
N LEU A 123 -5.95 0.66 14.64
CA LEU A 123 -4.54 0.86 14.99
C LEU A 123 -3.69 -0.34 14.57
N VAL A 124 -4.21 -1.55 14.79
CA VAL A 124 -3.57 -2.81 14.37
C VAL A 124 -3.45 -2.85 12.85
N TYR A 125 -4.52 -2.56 12.13
CA TYR A 125 -4.55 -2.49 10.67
C TYR A 125 -3.49 -1.53 10.11
N LYS A 126 -3.40 -0.31 10.66
CA LYS A 126 -2.41 0.68 10.25
C LYS A 126 -0.98 0.20 10.52
N ARG A 127 -0.74 -0.43 11.68
CA ARG A 127 0.57 -0.99 12.02
C ARG A 127 0.97 -2.11 11.06
N THR A 128 0.08 -3.07 10.83
CA THR A 128 0.34 -4.24 9.96
C THR A 128 0.59 -3.80 8.51
N THR A 129 -0.15 -2.81 8.02
CA THR A 129 0.06 -2.23 6.67
C THR A 129 1.46 -1.64 6.51
N LYS A 130 1.99 -0.99 7.55
CA LYS A 130 3.37 -0.47 7.53
C LYS A 130 4.44 -1.57 7.58
N GLN A 131 4.14 -2.71 8.21
CA GLN A 131 5.07 -3.84 8.34
C GLN A 131 5.12 -4.74 7.10
N GLN A 132 4.07 -4.76 6.28
CA GLN A 132 3.95 -5.64 5.12
C GLN A 132 5.14 -5.57 4.14
N PRO A 133 5.68 -4.39 3.75
CA PRO A 133 6.80 -4.34 2.80
C PRO A 133 8.07 -4.99 3.37
N GLN A 134 8.34 -4.77 4.65
CA GLN A 134 9.51 -5.34 5.35
C GLN A 134 9.38 -6.86 5.49
N GLU A 135 8.20 -7.36 5.87
CA GLU A 135 7.95 -8.81 5.97
C GLU A 135 8.08 -9.49 4.62
N LEU A 136 7.48 -8.91 3.57
CA LEU A 136 7.60 -9.42 2.21
C LEU A 136 9.06 -9.49 1.75
N PHE A 137 9.85 -8.45 2.05
CA PHE A 137 11.28 -8.43 1.77
C PHE A 137 12.02 -9.55 2.51
N SER A 138 11.84 -9.65 3.84
CA SER A 138 12.50 -10.68 4.66
C SER A 138 12.16 -12.09 4.19
N ARG A 139 10.88 -12.35 3.89
CA ARG A 139 10.41 -13.65 3.44
C ARG A 139 11.01 -14.03 2.09
N LYS A 140 10.96 -13.12 1.11
CA LYS A 140 11.58 -13.35 -0.21
C LYS A 140 13.10 -13.50 -0.14
N THR A 141 13.76 -12.75 0.74
CA THR A 141 15.20 -12.88 0.98
C THR A 141 15.53 -14.25 1.56
N GLN A 142 14.71 -14.75 2.49
CA GLN A 142 14.87 -16.10 3.05
C GLN A 142 14.57 -17.17 2.00
N GLU A 143 13.49 -17.05 1.24
CA GLU A 143 13.14 -17.95 0.12
C GLU A 143 14.27 -18.01 -0.91
N ALA A 144 14.93 -16.89 -1.22
CA ALA A 144 16.09 -16.84 -2.10
C ALA A 144 17.33 -17.53 -1.50
N ARG A 145 17.54 -17.42 -0.17
CA ARG A 145 18.65 -18.07 0.54
C ARG A 145 18.46 -19.57 0.71
N THR A 146 17.22 -20.01 0.89
CA THR A 146 16.85 -21.43 1.05
C THR A 146 16.40 -22.05 -0.26
N MET A 147 16.64 -21.38 -1.39
CA MET A 147 16.24 -21.88 -2.69
C MET A 147 17.02 -23.18 -2.97
N PRO A 148 16.35 -24.32 -3.16
CA PRO A 148 17.04 -25.57 -3.46
C PRO A 148 17.83 -25.43 -4.74
N GLN A 149 19.01 -26.04 -4.81
CA GLN A 149 19.79 -25.99 -6.04
C GLN A 149 19.02 -26.69 -7.15
N TYR A 150 19.24 -26.25 -8.39
CA TYR A 150 18.60 -26.80 -9.57
C TYR A 150 18.69 -28.34 -9.64
N SER A 151 19.84 -28.90 -9.25
CA SER A 151 20.07 -30.34 -9.14
C SER A 151 19.12 -31.03 -8.17
N ASP A 152 18.76 -30.37 -7.07
CA ASP A 152 17.90 -30.92 -6.02
C ASP A 152 16.43 -30.93 -6.46
N VAL A 153 16.01 -29.90 -7.19
CA VAL A 153 14.67 -29.82 -7.79
C VAL A 153 14.49 -30.90 -8.86
N VAL A 154 15.47 -31.08 -9.75
CA VAL A 154 15.44 -32.12 -10.79
C VAL A 154 15.42 -33.52 -10.15
N LYS A 155 16.23 -33.74 -9.12
CA LYS A 155 16.26 -35.01 -8.38
C LYS A 155 14.92 -35.30 -7.69
N CYS A 156 14.30 -34.28 -7.07
CA CYS A 156 13.00 -34.40 -6.41
C CYS A 156 11.88 -34.70 -7.41
N ILE A 157 11.88 -34.05 -8.57
CA ILE A 157 10.92 -34.34 -9.66
C ILE A 157 11.08 -35.78 -10.15
N GLY A 158 12.31 -36.25 -10.36
CA GLY A 158 12.57 -37.65 -10.74
C GLY A 158 12.11 -38.64 -9.67
N GLN A 159 12.28 -38.31 -8.38
CA GLN A 159 11.79 -39.13 -7.27
C GLN A 159 10.26 -39.16 -7.19
N ILE A 160 9.57 -38.04 -7.43
CA ILE A 160 8.11 -37.97 -7.47
C ILE A 160 7.59 -38.76 -8.68
N ALA A 161 8.21 -38.62 -9.85
CA ALA A 161 7.86 -39.37 -11.04
C ALA A 161 8.02 -40.89 -10.83
N GLN A 162 9.13 -41.30 -10.22
CA GLN A 162 9.39 -42.69 -9.85
C GLN A 162 8.38 -43.23 -8.83
N ALA A 163 8.05 -42.45 -7.78
CA ALA A 163 7.08 -42.82 -6.76
C ALA A 163 5.65 -42.94 -7.30
N LEU A 164 5.30 -42.11 -8.30
CA LEU A 164 4.01 -42.13 -8.98
C LEU A 164 3.97 -43.10 -10.17
N GLN A 165 5.05 -43.84 -10.44
CA GLN A 165 5.21 -44.73 -11.61
C GLN A 165 4.93 -44.04 -12.96
N HIS A 166 5.13 -42.72 -13.02
CA HIS A 166 4.89 -41.91 -14.21
C HIS A 166 6.22 -41.47 -14.81
N SER A 167 6.26 -41.26 -16.12
CA SER A 167 7.42 -40.60 -16.74
C SER A 167 7.47 -39.13 -16.35
N ASP A 168 8.67 -38.52 -16.29
CA ASP A 168 8.85 -37.08 -16.02
C ASP A 168 7.99 -36.22 -16.95
N ARG A 169 7.80 -36.66 -18.20
CA ARG A 169 6.94 -36.03 -19.20
C ARG A 169 5.46 -36.05 -18.81
N THR A 170 4.98 -37.20 -18.31
CA THR A 170 3.60 -37.37 -17.82
C THR A 170 3.36 -36.51 -16.57
N ALA A 171 4.34 -36.45 -15.65
CA ALA A 171 4.24 -35.63 -14.46
C ALA A 171 4.17 -34.12 -14.79
N GLY A 172 4.99 -33.65 -15.75
CA GLY A 172 4.94 -32.26 -16.23
C GLY A 172 3.60 -31.87 -16.88
N GLN A 173 3.01 -32.76 -17.70
CA GLN A 173 1.76 -32.48 -18.40
C GLN A 173 0.53 -32.44 -17.49
N TYR A 174 0.39 -33.39 -16.57
CA TYR A 174 -0.86 -33.57 -15.81
C TYR A 174 -0.88 -32.84 -14.46
N TYR A 175 0.28 -32.55 -13.85
CA TYR A 175 0.36 -31.85 -12.56
C TYR A 175 0.63 -30.34 -12.66
N ARG A 176 0.56 -29.77 -13.88
CA ARG A 176 0.78 -28.33 -14.16
C ARG A 176 2.08 -27.78 -13.57
N LEU A 177 3.12 -28.61 -13.49
CA LEU A 177 4.44 -28.16 -13.11
C LEU A 177 4.95 -27.24 -14.24
N PRO A 178 5.35 -25.99 -13.96
CA PRO A 178 5.83 -25.10 -15.00
C PRO A 178 7.04 -25.74 -15.67
N ASP A 179 7.03 -25.79 -17.01
CA ASP A 179 8.22 -26.25 -17.74
C ASP A 179 9.42 -25.35 -17.43
N ALA A 180 10.63 -25.86 -17.66
CA ALA A 180 11.86 -25.16 -17.29
C ALA A 180 11.97 -23.74 -17.90
N LYS A 181 11.40 -23.51 -19.09
CA LYS A 181 11.43 -22.20 -19.76
C LYS A 181 10.46 -21.24 -19.09
N GLU A 182 9.25 -21.69 -18.75
CA GLU A 182 8.24 -20.88 -18.09
C GLU A 182 8.63 -20.57 -16.64
N ALA A 183 9.25 -21.52 -15.92
CA ALA A 183 9.80 -21.28 -14.58
C ALA A 183 10.91 -20.21 -14.61
N LEU A 184 11.86 -20.30 -15.55
CA LEU A 184 12.90 -19.30 -15.75
C LEU A 184 12.32 -17.94 -16.16
N ARG A 185 11.32 -17.91 -17.05
CA ARG A 185 10.65 -16.67 -17.46
C ARG A 185 9.95 -15.99 -16.28
N ARG A 186 9.24 -16.76 -15.44
CA ARG A 186 8.60 -16.25 -14.23
C ARG A 186 9.63 -15.73 -13.22
N ASN A 187 10.73 -16.46 -13.02
CA ASN A 187 11.82 -16.03 -12.16
C ASN A 187 12.45 -14.71 -12.63
N ASN A 188 12.75 -14.59 -13.94
CA ASN A 188 13.27 -13.37 -14.52
C ASN A 188 12.32 -12.18 -14.34
N ASN A 189 11.01 -12.39 -14.50
CA ASN A 189 10.02 -11.34 -14.27
C ASN A 189 9.94 -10.93 -12.78
N ILE A 190 10.03 -11.88 -11.85
CA ILE A 190 10.08 -11.59 -10.41
C ILE A 190 11.32 -10.78 -10.07
N GLN A 191 12.49 -11.17 -10.58
CA GLN A 191 13.74 -10.43 -10.38
C GLN A 191 13.65 -8.99 -10.92
N VAL A 192 13.05 -8.78 -12.09
CA VAL A 192 12.83 -7.42 -12.63
C VAL A 192 11.97 -6.58 -11.67
N VAL A 193 10.89 -7.15 -11.12
CA VAL A 193 10.02 -6.44 -10.18
C VAL A 193 10.77 -6.10 -8.88
N ASP A 194 11.48 -7.07 -8.31
CA ASP A 194 12.20 -6.91 -7.05
C ASP A 194 13.36 -5.89 -7.19
N TYR A 195 14.14 -5.99 -8.27
CA TYR A 195 15.22 -5.04 -8.58
C TYR A 195 14.70 -3.64 -8.86
N THR A 196 13.57 -3.52 -9.55
CA THR A 196 12.91 -2.22 -9.78
C THR A 196 12.49 -1.59 -8.44
N ALA A 197 11.92 -2.37 -7.53
CA ALA A 197 11.53 -1.88 -6.21
C ALA A 197 12.72 -1.46 -5.36
N MET A 198 13.83 -2.20 -5.40
CA MET A 198 15.07 -1.87 -4.70
C MET A 198 15.67 -0.55 -5.19
N VAL A 199 15.78 -0.38 -6.50
CA VAL A 199 16.30 0.86 -7.10
C VAL A 199 15.39 2.05 -6.75
N LYS A 200 14.06 1.92 -6.87
CA LYS A 200 13.12 2.98 -6.48
C LYS A 200 13.26 3.35 -4.99
N SER A 201 13.31 2.37 -4.10
CA SER A 201 13.47 2.62 -2.66
C SER A 201 14.79 3.30 -2.31
N TYR A 202 15.88 2.91 -2.96
CA TYR A 202 17.19 3.56 -2.78
C TYR A 202 17.15 5.02 -3.25
N VAL A 203 16.64 5.27 -4.45
CA VAL A 203 16.53 6.62 -5.01
C VAL A 203 15.64 7.51 -4.13
N ASP A 204 14.53 6.98 -3.62
CA ASP A 204 13.61 7.74 -2.75
C ASP A 204 14.25 8.16 -1.43
N LYS A 205 15.07 7.27 -0.84
CA LYS A 205 15.81 7.51 0.42
C LYS A 205 16.98 8.48 0.24
N ASN A 206 17.73 8.34 -0.84
CA ASN A 206 18.93 9.15 -1.11
C ASN A 206 18.64 10.26 -2.13
N PHE A 207 17.39 10.72 -2.19
CA PHE A 207 16.93 11.62 -3.23
C PHE A 207 17.72 12.93 -3.26
N GLU A 208 18.02 13.51 -2.11
CA GLU A 208 18.71 14.81 -2.03
C GLU A 208 20.20 14.70 -2.36
N ASP A 209 20.82 13.56 -2.03
CA ASP A 209 22.20 13.25 -2.41
C ASP A 209 22.30 13.03 -3.92
N MET A 210 21.33 12.28 -4.46
CA MET A 210 21.23 12.03 -5.90
C MET A 210 20.76 13.25 -6.66
N PHE A 211 20.03 14.19 -6.07
CA PHE A 211 19.53 15.38 -6.74
C PHE A 211 19.68 16.59 -5.82
N PRO A 212 20.90 17.17 -5.76
CA PRO A 212 21.15 18.35 -4.93
C PRO A 212 20.14 19.44 -5.23
N LEU A 213 19.43 19.89 -4.19
CA LEU A 213 18.29 20.79 -4.26
C LEU A 213 18.70 22.25 -4.52
N GLN A 214 19.31 22.49 -5.69
CA GLN A 214 19.71 23.82 -6.11
C GLN A 214 18.57 24.53 -6.83
N THR A 215 18.25 25.75 -6.39
CA THR A 215 17.09 26.51 -6.88
C THR A 215 17.11 26.80 -8.38
N TYR A 216 18.30 27.06 -8.93
CA TYR A 216 18.53 27.29 -10.37
C TYR A 216 18.76 26.00 -11.15
N ALA A 217 18.86 24.84 -10.50
CA ALA A 217 18.96 23.59 -11.22
C ALA A 217 17.60 23.21 -11.82
N LYS A 218 17.66 22.55 -12.98
CA LYS A 218 16.51 22.00 -13.69
C LYS A 218 16.62 20.48 -13.62
N PHE A 219 15.55 19.81 -13.22
CA PHE A 219 15.48 18.36 -13.34
C PHE A 219 15.35 17.98 -14.83
N ASN A 220 16.34 17.28 -15.37
CA ASN A 220 16.29 16.69 -16.71
C ASN A 220 16.19 15.16 -16.64
N CYS A 221 15.42 14.55 -17.54
CA CYS A 221 15.36 13.10 -17.69
C CYS A 221 16.73 12.51 -18.08
N ASP A 222 17.55 13.27 -18.82
CA ASP A 222 18.92 12.85 -19.15
C ASP A 222 19.83 12.82 -17.92
N ASP A 223 19.61 13.73 -16.95
CA ASP A 223 20.37 13.75 -15.69
C ASP A 223 20.08 12.49 -14.86
N TRP A 224 18.84 11.99 -14.91
CA TRP A 224 18.50 10.70 -14.33
C TRP A 224 19.30 9.56 -14.98
N LEU A 225 19.43 9.53 -16.31
CA LEU A 225 20.19 8.47 -17.01
C LEU A 225 21.68 8.50 -16.68
N THR A 226 22.25 9.69 -16.49
CA THR A 226 23.64 9.86 -16.07
C THR A 226 23.84 9.39 -14.64
N ARG A 227 23.01 9.85 -13.70
CA ARG A 227 23.09 9.47 -12.28
C ARG A 227 22.77 8.00 -12.04
N LYS A 228 21.90 7.40 -12.85
CA LYS A 228 21.65 5.96 -12.88
C LYS A 228 22.93 5.18 -13.25
N ARG A 229 23.72 5.66 -14.21
CA ARG A 229 24.97 5.00 -14.60
C ARG A 229 26.06 5.12 -13.54
N GLU A 230 26.10 6.25 -12.84
CA GLU A 230 27.08 6.54 -11.79
C GLU A 230 26.76 5.83 -10.46
N SER A 231 25.48 5.56 -10.17
CA SER A 231 25.06 4.89 -8.94
C SER A 231 25.45 3.40 -8.91
N ASP A 232 26.21 3.01 -7.87
CA ASP A 232 26.62 1.62 -7.62
C ASP A 232 25.42 0.68 -7.52
N VAL A 233 24.38 1.10 -6.78
CA VAL A 233 23.14 0.32 -6.60
C VAL A 233 22.40 0.13 -7.92
N CYS A 234 22.39 1.13 -8.79
CA CYS A 234 21.77 0.98 -10.12
C CYS A 234 22.57 0.06 -11.05
N ARG A 235 23.90 -0.04 -10.85
CA ARG A 235 24.77 -0.97 -11.58
C ARG A 235 24.65 -2.41 -11.07
N GLU A 236 24.43 -2.57 -9.77
CA GLU A 236 24.21 -3.88 -9.13
C GLU A 236 22.92 -4.56 -9.62
N PHE A 237 21.92 -3.76 -10.05
CA PHE A 237 20.62 -4.25 -10.50
C PHE A 237 20.29 -3.87 -11.96
N PRO A 238 21.02 -4.40 -12.96
CA PRO A 238 20.89 -3.98 -14.37
C PRO A 238 19.52 -4.30 -14.99
N SER A 239 18.81 -5.30 -14.47
CA SER A 239 17.49 -5.72 -14.95
C SER A 239 16.33 -4.84 -14.43
N ALA A 240 16.60 -3.86 -13.56
CA ALA A 240 15.59 -2.95 -13.03
C ALA A 240 14.98 -2.09 -14.16
N LYS A 241 13.65 -2.12 -14.28
CA LYS A 241 12.87 -1.36 -15.27
C LYS A 241 12.22 -0.15 -14.61
N ILE A 242 12.94 0.97 -14.64
CA ILE A 242 12.41 2.26 -14.19
C ILE A 242 11.62 2.89 -15.34
N ASP A 243 10.32 3.00 -15.14
CA ASP A 243 9.38 3.62 -16.09
C ASP A 243 9.48 5.16 -16.09
N SER A 244 8.99 5.78 -17.17
CA SER A 244 8.98 7.24 -17.33
C SER A 244 8.07 7.94 -16.32
N HIS A 245 7.05 7.26 -15.82
CA HIS A 245 6.13 7.82 -14.83
C HIS A 245 6.84 8.09 -13.50
N TYR A 246 7.65 7.16 -13.01
CA TYR A 246 8.47 7.35 -11.80
C TYR A 246 9.50 8.46 -11.98
N VAL A 247 10.16 8.55 -13.14
CA VAL A 247 11.09 9.65 -13.43
C VAL A 247 10.38 11.01 -13.41
N ASN A 248 9.15 11.09 -13.94
CA ASN A 248 8.34 12.29 -13.85
C ASN A 248 8.01 12.65 -12.40
N GLN A 249 7.66 11.67 -11.55
CA GLN A 249 7.43 11.90 -10.12
C GLN A 249 8.66 12.43 -9.39
N LEU A 250 9.86 11.97 -9.73
CA LEU A 250 11.11 12.52 -9.19
C LEU A 250 11.29 13.99 -9.59
N GLY A 251 10.98 14.33 -10.85
CA GLY A 251 11.00 15.72 -11.32
C GLY A 251 9.99 16.61 -10.60
N GLU A 252 8.78 16.11 -10.36
CA GLU A 252 7.77 16.81 -9.56
C GLU A 252 8.27 17.03 -8.12
N ARG A 253 8.81 15.99 -7.48
CA ARG A 253 9.38 16.07 -6.13
C ARG A 253 10.47 17.14 -6.07
N PHE A 254 11.37 17.16 -7.06
CA PHE A 254 12.43 18.16 -7.16
C PHE A 254 11.84 19.58 -7.25
N ASP A 255 10.92 19.81 -8.20
CA ASP A 255 10.32 21.12 -8.45
C ASP A 255 9.52 21.64 -7.23
N PHE A 256 8.90 20.75 -6.45
CA PHE A 256 8.24 21.11 -5.19
C PHE A 256 9.24 21.44 -4.08
N ALA A 257 10.35 20.70 -3.97
CA ALA A 257 11.36 20.91 -2.95
C ALA A 257 12.05 22.29 -3.10
N VAL A 258 12.34 22.72 -4.33
CA VAL A 258 12.96 24.02 -4.61
C VAL A 258 11.96 25.17 -4.80
N LEU A 259 10.66 24.92 -4.64
CA LEU A 259 9.58 25.86 -4.97
C LEU A 259 9.72 27.20 -4.24
N GLN A 260 10.03 27.17 -2.94
CA GLN A 260 10.12 28.39 -2.14
C GLN A 260 11.27 29.28 -2.63
N GLY A 261 12.47 28.72 -2.80
CA GLY A 261 13.60 29.48 -3.33
C GLY A 261 13.32 30.05 -4.72
N ARG A 262 12.63 29.30 -5.59
CA ARG A 262 12.24 29.77 -6.92
C ARG A 262 11.25 30.93 -6.85
N CYS A 263 10.31 30.87 -5.90
CA CYS A 263 9.38 31.95 -5.61
C CYS A 263 10.12 33.22 -5.18
N ASP A 264 11.07 33.12 -4.26
CA ASP A 264 11.82 34.27 -3.73
C ASP A 264 12.65 34.96 -4.82
N ILE A 265 13.34 34.18 -5.65
CA ILE A 265 14.11 34.69 -6.79
C ILE A 265 13.20 35.44 -7.77
N LEU A 266 12.04 34.87 -8.09
CA LEU A 266 11.13 35.44 -9.07
C LEU A 266 10.41 36.68 -8.50
N LEU A 267 10.05 36.67 -7.22
CA LEU A 267 9.51 37.82 -6.49
C LEU A 267 10.48 39.02 -6.53
N GLN A 268 11.77 38.79 -6.25
CA GLN A 268 12.78 39.84 -6.38
C GLN A 268 12.87 40.39 -7.82
N GLY A 269 12.72 39.52 -8.82
CA GLY A 269 12.69 39.94 -10.22
C GLY A 269 11.47 40.82 -10.54
N VAL A 270 10.30 40.45 -10.03
CA VAL A 270 9.04 41.17 -10.21
C VAL A 270 9.12 42.56 -9.57
N ILE A 271 9.63 42.66 -8.34
CA ILE A 271 9.81 43.93 -7.64
C ILE A 271 10.81 44.83 -8.38
N ARG A 272 11.95 44.28 -8.84
CA ARG A 272 12.95 45.04 -9.61
C ARG A 272 12.44 45.53 -10.96
N ALA A 273 11.49 44.83 -11.57
CA ALA A 273 10.82 45.25 -12.80
C ALA A 273 9.75 46.33 -12.55
N GLY A 274 9.55 46.78 -11.32
CA GLY A 274 8.62 47.87 -10.97
C GLY A 274 7.16 47.44 -10.86
N TYR A 275 6.88 46.13 -10.81
CA TYR A 275 5.52 45.65 -10.58
C TYR A 275 5.12 45.79 -9.11
N ASN A 276 3.86 46.13 -8.90
CA ASN A 276 3.21 46.32 -7.60
C ASN A 276 1.79 45.72 -7.64
N LYS A 277 1.10 45.70 -6.50
CA LYS A 277 -0.26 45.15 -6.35
C LYS A 277 -1.27 45.64 -7.40
N ASN A 278 -1.10 46.85 -7.95
CA ASN A 278 -2.05 47.45 -8.89
C ASN A 278 -1.82 47.03 -10.35
N ASN A 279 -0.63 46.56 -10.72
CA ASN A 279 -0.28 46.23 -12.11
C ASN A 279 0.25 44.79 -12.30
N ILE A 280 0.39 44.02 -11.22
CA ILE A 280 0.89 42.65 -11.28
C ILE A 280 -0.16 41.69 -11.87
N SER A 281 0.19 41.07 -13.00
CA SER A 281 -0.60 40.02 -13.64
C SER A 281 0.19 38.72 -13.73
N GLU A 282 -0.49 37.61 -14.04
CA GLU A 282 0.23 36.35 -14.30
C GLU A 282 1.14 36.47 -15.53
N HIS A 283 0.70 37.20 -16.56
CA HIS A 283 1.51 37.48 -17.73
C HIS A 283 2.79 38.24 -17.38
N ALA A 284 2.71 39.27 -16.54
CA ALA A 284 3.86 40.01 -16.05
C ALA A 284 4.89 39.09 -15.34
N ILE A 285 4.42 38.18 -14.48
CA ILE A 285 5.29 37.22 -13.76
C ILE A 285 5.98 36.27 -14.75
N VAL A 286 5.24 35.77 -15.75
CA VAL A 286 5.77 34.89 -16.80
C VAL A 286 6.79 35.64 -17.66
N ASP A 287 6.54 36.89 -18.00
CA ASP A 287 7.43 37.70 -18.84
C ASP A 287 8.73 38.04 -18.09
N VAL A 288 8.67 38.36 -16.80
CA VAL A 288 9.86 38.50 -15.94
C VAL A 288 10.65 37.19 -15.90
N ALA A 289 9.98 36.04 -15.76
CA ALA A 289 10.67 34.75 -15.76
C ALA A 289 11.36 34.47 -17.11
N LYS A 290 10.74 34.83 -18.23
CA LYS A 290 11.33 34.71 -19.58
C LYS A 290 12.52 35.64 -19.77
N GLN A 291 12.39 36.91 -19.42
CA GLN A 291 13.47 37.91 -19.53
C GLN A 291 14.70 37.48 -18.74
N ARG A 292 14.50 36.87 -17.57
CA ARG A 292 15.57 36.33 -16.72
C ARG A 292 16.04 34.93 -17.09
N LYS A 293 15.55 34.36 -18.20
CA LYS A 293 15.87 33.00 -18.69
C LYS A 293 15.61 31.88 -17.65
N ILE A 294 14.67 32.11 -16.73
CA ILE A 294 14.24 31.17 -15.68
C ILE A 294 12.80 30.67 -15.88
N GLY A 295 12.29 30.74 -17.11
CA GLY A 295 10.92 30.29 -17.45
C GLY A 295 10.65 28.83 -17.06
N TYR A 296 11.68 27.99 -16.93
CA TYR A 296 11.54 26.60 -16.47
C TYR A 296 11.05 26.49 -15.02
N PHE A 297 11.17 27.53 -14.18
CA PHE A 297 10.55 27.57 -12.85
C PHE A 297 9.02 27.39 -12.90
N LEU A 298 8.41 27.77 -14.03
CA LEU A 298 6.97 27.79 -14.24
C LEU A 298 6.50 26.68 -15.21
N ARG A 299 7.35 25.70 -15.52
CA ARG A 299 7.03 24.61 -16.47
C ARG A 299 5.91 23.71 -15.95
N ASP A 300 6.01 23.25 -14.70
CA ASP A 300 4.94 22.47 -14.08
C ASP A 300 3.76 23.38 -13.70
N VAL A 301 2.56 23.00 -14.14
CA VAL A 301 1.33 23.79 -13.98
C VAL A 301 0.96 23.99 -12.50
N ARG A 302 1.21 22.99 -11.64
CA ARG A 302 0.91 23.07 -10.20
C ARG A 302 1.90 23.99 -9.51
N CYS A 303 3.20 23.87 -9.80
CA CYS A 303 4.22 24.77 -9.28
C CYS A 303 3.99 26.21 -9.76
N ARG A 304 3.67 26.40 -11.05
CA ARG A 304 3.32 27.71 -11.62
C ARG A 304 2.18 28.37 -10.86
N LYS A 305 1.05 27.67 -10.67
CA LYS A 305 -0.11 28.20 -9.93
C LYS A 305 0.29 28.64 -8.52
N LYS A 306 1.07 27.83 -7.80
CA LYS A 306 1.54 28.14 -6.44
C LYS A 306 2.48 29.34 -6.41
N ILE A 307 3.47 29.39 -7.31
CA ILE A 307 4.44 30.48 -7.40
C ILE A 307 3.73 31.79 -7.75
N VAL A 308 2.86 31.80 -8.76
CA VAL A 308 2.09 32.97 -9.17
C VAL A 308 1.20 33.48 -8.03
N ALA A 309 0.49 32.59 -7.35
CA ALA A 309 -0.36 32.97 -6.21
C ALA A 309 0.46 33.59 -5.07
N LYS A 310 1.60 32.98 -4.72
CA LYS A 310 2.50 33.51 -3.68
C LYS A 310 3.07 34.88 -4.04
N ILE A 311 3.52 35.07 -5.28
CA ILE A 311 4.07 36.35 -5.74
C ILE A 311 2.99 37.44 -5.69
N LYS A 312 1.79 37.17 -6.22
CA LYS A 312 0.67 38.14 -6.18
C LYS A 312 0.24 38.52 -4.76
N ALA A 313 0.42 37.62 -3.79
CA ALA A 313 0.11 37.91 -2.39
C ALA A 313 1.21 38.72 -1.69
N ALA A 314 2.46 38.66 -2.19
CA ALA A 314 3.63 39.28 -1.58
C ALA A 314 4.01 40.64 -2.19
N VAL A 315 3.45 40.98 -3.35
CA VAL A 315 3.64 42.24 -4.10
C VAL A 315 2.47 43.19 -3.86
#